data_AF-A0A1V4S6P1-F1
#
_entry.id   AF-A0A1V4S6P1-F1
#
_cell.length_a   1.000
_cell.length_b   1.000
_cell.length_c   1.000
_cell.angle_alpha   90.00
_cell.angle_beta   90.00
_cell.angle_gamma   90.00
#
_symmetry.space_group_name_H-M   'P 1'
#
loop_
_entity.id
_entity.type
_entity.pdbx_description
1 polymer ?
#
loop_
_entity_poly.entity_id
_entity_poly.type
_entity_poly.pdbx_seq_one_letter_code
_entity_poly.pdbx_strand_id
1 'polypeptide(L)'
;EFNPNIFFRYKPYQWRNRTVTDCFEPGSTIKAFLLAASLEKGVVNPNTRFDCEQGKYKIGTKTVRDTHKHGIMSVSEIIMHSSNIGAIKIGQKLGYGTFYNYLQQFGFGKKTGINLLSERKGFIRPPKDAKKIEQATLFFGQGMTTTSLQLVMAMAAIANGGKLMRPYVVKAVVDESGRVAEETGPEMVRRVISKKTAGRVANILEKVVSNEGTGAKACISGFRAAGKTGTSQKVDPKTRRYSRSKYVASFAGFVPVDRPRLVILAVIDEPRGITYGGIVAGPVFSDVGSWCLNYLRVNPQLRLVENGVNQGETERSNIQKTVVRRPAPRVKGGTLPDFRGLGMREALKRGRSLGLTVLLKGTGLAYKQDPRPGSSIKKTTMVKVCFRPPT
;
A
#
# COMPACT_ATOMS: atom_id res chain seq x y z
N GLU A 1 10.46 18.07 13.33
CA GLU A 1 11.62 17.40 13.95
C GLU A 1 12.24 18.31 14.99
N PHE A 2 13.04 17.77 15.89
CA PHE A 2 13.75 18.51 16.93
C PHE A 2 15.12 17.87 17.13
N ASN A 3 16.08 18.63 17.64
CA ASN A 3 17.39 18.09 18.03
C ASN A 3 17.32 17.59 19.49
N PRO A 4 17.52 16.29 19.75
CA PRO A 4 17.42 15.74 21.10
C PRO A 4 18.50 16.29 22.05
N ASN A 5 19.66 16.69 21.55
CA ASN A 5 20.75 17.25 22.38
C ASN A 5 20.40 18.63 22.97
N ILE A 6 19.37 19.30 22.44
CA ILE A 6 18.90 20.62 22.89
C ILE A 6 17.38 20.70 22.93
N PHE A 7 16.72 19.61 23.37
CA PHE A 7 15.25 19.49 23.32
C PHE A 7 14.50 20.61 24.06
N PHE A 8 15.10 21.17 25.12
CA PHE A 8 14.55 22.28 25.91
C PHE A 8 14.37 23.59 25.11
N ARG A 9 15.02 23.73 23.95
CA ARG A 9 14.80 24.86 23.02
C ARG A 9 13.57 24.68 22.12
N TYR A 10 12.92 23.52 22.17
CA TYR A 10 11.77 23.18 21.33
C TYR A 10 10.49 23.09 22.15
N LYS A 11 9.36 23.36 21.51
CA LYS A 11 8.04 23.28 22.14
C LYS A 11 7.62 21.81 22.34
N PRO A 12 6.84 21.49 23.39
CA PRO A 12 6.42 20.11 23.67
C PRO A 12 5.83 19.31 22.51
N TYR A 13 5.08 19.95 21.61
CA TYR A 13 4.49 19.27 20.44
C TYR A 13 5.52 18.84 19.38
N GLN A 14 6.75 19.36 19.45
CA GLN A 14 7.83 19.05 18.49
C GLN A 14 8.58 17.78 18.86
N TRP A 15 8.70 17.48 20.16
CA TRP A 15 9.42 16.32 20.66
C TRP A 15 8.53 15.16 21.12
N ARG A 16 7.21 15.33 21.10
CA ARG A 16 6.29 14.21 21.37
C ARG A 16 6.38 13.11 20.30
N ASN A 17 6.24 11.86 20.72
CA ASN A 17 6.22 10.71 19.82
C ASN A 17 4.82 10.52 19.21
N ARG A 18 4.59 11.16 18.07
CA ARG A 18 3.32 11.13 17.33
C ARG A 18 2.82 9.72 17.02
N THR A 19 3.71 8.75 16.89
CA THR A 19 3.36 7.35 16.58
C THR A 19 2.47 6.71 17.65
N VAL A 20 2.62 7.13 18.91
CA VAL A 20 1.86 6.62 20.07
C VAL A 20 0.98 7.67 20.74
N THR A 21 1.26 8.97 20.57
CA THR A 21 0.53 10.05 21.25
C THR A 21 -0.57 10.68 20.41
N ASP A 22 -0.45 10.69 19.09
CA ASP A 22 -1.37 11.42 18.21
C ASP A 22 -2.44 10.47 17.70
N CYS A 23 -3.70 10.84 17.94
CA CYS A 23 -4.84 10.12 17.42
C CYS A 23 -5.40 10.85 16.20
N PHE A 24 -5.74 10.11 15.15
CA PHE A 24 -6.38 10.62 13.95
C PHE A 24 -7.46 9.66 13.46
N GLU A 25 -8.35 10.14 12.60
CA GLU A 25 -9.30 9.26 11.92
C GLU A 25 -8.58 8.49 10.81
N PRO A 26 -8.57 7.15 10.82
CA PRO A 26 -7.80 6.33 9.88
C PRO A 26 -8.35 6.35 8.44
N GLY A 27 -9.62 6.71 8.26
CA GLY A 27 -10.29 6.71 6.97
C GLY A 27 -10.26 5.33 6.30
N SER A 28 -10.16 5.34 4.96
CA SER A 28 -10.34 4.13 4.14
C SER A 28 -9.35 2.98 4.39
N THR A 29 -8.29 3.18 5.19
CA THR A 29 -7.44 2.07 5.65
C THR A 29 -8.24 1.03 6.43
N ILE A 30 -9.30 1.45 7.15
CA ILE A 30 -10.19 0.58 7.91
C ILE A 30 -10.92 -0.45 7.06
N LYS A 31 -11.11 -0.19 5.76
CA LYS A 31 -11.78 -1.11 4.84
C LYS A 31 -11.03 -2.44 4.70
N ALA A 32 -9.71 -2.46 4.95
CA ALA A 32 -8.95 -3.71 5.00
C ALA A 32 -9.44 -4.64 6.13
N PHE A 33 -9.73 -4.08 7.31
CA PHE A 33 -10.22 -4.84 8.45
C PHE A 33 -11.71 -5.18 8.32
N LEU A 34 -12.48 -4.31 7.67
CA LEU A 34 -13.86 -4.62 7.30
C LEU A 34 -13.93 -5.82 6.35
N LEU A 35 -13.09 -5.82 5.31
CA LEU A 35 -12.95 -6.95 4.40
C LEU A 35 -12.55 -8.22 5.14
N ALA A 36 -11.54 -8.14 6.01
CA ALA A 36 -11.08 -9.26 6.82
C ALA A 36 -12.21 -9.87 7.66
N ALA A 37 -12.90 -9.05 8.44
CA ALA A 37 -14.01 -9.49 9.29
C ALA A 37 -15.17 -10.08 8.47
N SER A 38 -15.49 -9.47 7.33
CA SER A 38 -16.60 -9.91 6.48
C SER A 38 -16.31 -11.24 5.78
N LEU A 39 -15.07 -11.45 5.34
CA LEU A 39 -14.63 -12.74 4.78
C LEU A 39 -14.52 -13.81 5.86
N GLU A 40 -14.01 -13.49 7.06
CA GLU A 40 -13.87 -14.43 8.17
C GLU A 40 -15.24 -14.91 8.66
N LYS A 41 -16.22 -14.02 8.75
CA LYS A 41 -17.60 -14.37 9.11
C LYS A 41 -18.39 -15.00 7.96
N GLY A 42 -17.83 -15.08 6.76
CA GLY A 42 -18.49 -15.69 5.59
C GLY A 42 -19.72 -14.92 5.09
N VAL A 43 -19.96 -13.68 5.54
CA VAL A 43 -21.13 -12.88 5.14
C VAL A 43 -21.02 -12.37 3.70
N VAL A 44 -19.81 -12.36 3.15
CA VAL A 44 -19.50 -12.03 1.76
C VAL A 44 -18.35 -12.90 1.24
N ASN A 45 -18.21 -12.96 -0.08
CA ASN A 45 -17.02 -13.45 -0.76
C ASN A 45 -16.47 -12.35 -1.71
N PRO A 46 -15.26 -12.52 -2.29
CA PRO A 46 -14.64 -11.51 -3.14
C PRO A 46 -15.45 -11.06 -4.36
N ASN A 47 -16.40 -11.90 -4.80
CA ASN A 47 -17.25 -11.67 -5.98
C ASN A 47 -18.68 -11.24 -5.59
N THR A 48 -19.05 -11.25 -4.31
CA THR A 48 -20.34 -10.72 -3.85
C THR A 48 -20.48 -9.28 -4.34
N ARG A 49 -21.62 -8.96 -4.96
CA ARG A 49 -21.83 -7.67 -5.61
C ARG A 49 -22.74 -6.76 -4.77
N PHE A 50 -22.44 -5.47 -4.80
CA PHE A 50 -23.25 -4.42 -4.20
C PHE A 50 -23.38 -3.26 -5.18
N ASP A 51 -24.57 -2.67 -5.24
CA ASP A 51 -24.76 -1.40 -5.93
C ASP A 51 -24.13 -0.26 -5.11
N CYS A 52 -23.27 0.53 -5.73
CA CYS A 52 -22.65 1.71 -5.12
C CYS A 52 -23.41 3.01 -5.44
N GLU A 53 -24.67 2.90 -5.90
CA GLU A 53 -25.67 3.97 -5.93
C GLU A 53 -25.20 5.17 -6.77
N GLN A 54 -24.42 4.89 -7.82
CA GLN A 54 -23.82 5.90 -8.69
C GLN A 54 -23.07 7.00 -7.90
N GLY A 55 -22.49 6.63 -6.75
CA GLY A 55 -21.67 7.49 -5.90
C GLY A 55 -22.44 8.38 -4.92
N LYS A 56 -23.76 8.21 -4.73
CA LYS A 56 -24.54 8.96 -3.73
C LYS A 56 -25.53 8.05 -2.98
N TYR A 57 -25.35 7.93 -1.66
CA TYR A 57 -26.21 7.08 -0.83
C TYR A 57 -26.75 7.85 0.37
N LYS A 58 -28.07 7.81 0.58
CA LYS A 58 -28.76 8.53 1.65
C LYS A 58 -28.97 7.62 2.87
N ILE A 59 -28.56 8.11 4.04
CA ILE A 59 -28.72 7.44 5.34
C ILE A 59 -29.41 8.43 6.29
N GLY A 60 -30.72 8.23 6.49
CA GLY A 60 -31.55 9.21 7.18
C GLY A 60 -31.51 10.55 6.44
N THR A 61 -31.11 11.62 7.13
CA THR A 61 -30.99 12.97 6.56
C THR A 61 -29.61 13.29 5.98
N LYS A 62 -28.65 12.35 6.05
CA LYS A 62 -27.28 12.55 5.59
C LYS A 62 -27.02 11.80 4.29
N THR A 63 -26.14 12.34 3.45
CA THR A 63 -25.71 11.70 2.21
C THR A 63 -24.23 11.38 2.28
N VAL A 64 -23.88 10.12 2.08
CA VAL A 64 -22.51 9.67 1.86
C VAL A 64 -22.22 9.70 0.36
N ARG A 65 -21.00 10.08 0.00
CA ARG A 65 -20.54 10.17 -1.38
C ARG A 65 -19.27 9.37 -1.59
N ASP A 66 -19.16 8.76 -2.75
CA ASP A 66 -17.90 8.23 -3.26
C ASP A 66 -17.16 9.31 -4.05
N THR A 67 -15.84 9.16 -4.17
CA THR A 67 -15.01 10.05 -4.99
C THR A 67 -15.35 9.92 -6.48
N HIS A 68 -15.69 8.72 -6.93
CA HIS A 68 -16.08 8.41 -8.30
C HIS A 68 -17.42 7.70 -8.32
N LYS A 69 -18.18 7.89 -9.40
CA LYS A 69 -19.47 7.22 -9.59
C LYS A 69 -19.23 5.78 -10.03
N HIS A 70 -19.79 4.85 -9.29
CA HIS A 70 -19.80 3.44 -9.64
C HIS A 70 -21.21 2.88 -9.44
N GLY A 71 -21.62 1.99 -10.33
CA GLY A 71 -22.84 1.19 -10.16
C GLY A 71 -22.52 -0.04 -9.33
N ILE A 72 -22.83 -1.21 -9.89
CA ILE A 72 -22.59 -2.50 -9.23
C ILE A 72 -21.10 -2.83 -9.24
N MET A 73 -20.55 -3.12 -8.06
CA MET A 73 -19.18 -3.59 -7.89
C MET A 73 -19.13 -4.83 -6.99
N SER A 74 -18.19 -5.72 -7.27
CA SER A 74 -17.80 -6.81 -6.38
C SER A 74 -17.10 -6.28 -5.13
N VAL A 75 -17.05 -7.08 -4.06
CA VAL A 75 -16.28 -6.78 -2.85
C VAL A 75 -14.82 -6.45 -3.18
N SER A 76 -14.21 -7.17 -4.11
CA SER A 76 -12.83 -6.90 -4.54
C SER A 76 -12.68 -5.49 -5.13
N GLU A 77 -13.58 -5.11 -6.04
CA GLU A 77 -13.60 -3.79 -6.69
C GLU A 77 -13.90 -2.67 -5.69
N ILE A 78 -14.83 -2.90 -4.75
CA ILE A 78 -15.17 -1.95 -3.68
C ILE A 78 -13.93 -1.60 -2.85
N ILE A 79 -13.10 -2.59 -2.52
CA ILE A 79 -11.86 -2.37 -1.76
C ILE A 79 -10.79 -1.72 -2.63
N MET A 80 -10.64 -2.16 -3.88
CA MET A 80 -9.68 -1.63 -4.87
C MET A 80 -9.89 -0.14 -5.17
N HIS A 81 -11.13 0.23 -5.51
CA HIS A 81 -11.54 1.61 -5.80
C HIS A 81 -11.94 2.40 -4.54
N SER A 82 -11.94 1.74 -3.38
CA SER A 82 -12.20 2.36 -2.09
C SER A 82 -13.57 3.06 -2.00
N SER A 83 -14.63 2.43 -2.52
CA SER A 83 -16.01 2.94 -2.39
C SER A 83 -16.45 2.98 -0.92
N ASN A 84 -16.93 4.13 -0.46
CA ASN A 84 -17.52 4.29 0.88
C ASN A 84 -18.89 3.63 0.91
N ILE A 85 -19.68 3.79 -0.14
CA ILE A 85 -21.04 3.22 -0.24
C ILE A 85 -20.98 1.69 -0.22
N GLY A 86 -20.10 1.09 -1.02
CA GLY A 86 -19.87 -0.35 -1.00
C GLY A 86 -19.40 -0.84 0.37
N ALA A 87 -18.49 -0.12 1.03
CA ALA A 87 -18.05 -0.45 2.39
C ALA A 87 -19.20 -0.41 3.40
N ILE A 88 -20.11 0.57 3.30
CA ILE A 88 -21.30 0.63 4.16
C ILE A 88 -22.17 -0.60 3.97
N LYS A 89 -22.43 -0.99 2.71
CA LYS A 89 -23.29 -2.15 2.41
C LYS A 89 -22.68 -3.49 2.84
N ILE A 90 -21.36 -3.63 2.72
CA ILE A 90 -20.61 -4.75 3.30
C ILE A 90 -20.75 -4.74 4.83
N GLY A 91 -20.55 -3.59 5.47
CA GLY A 91 -20.68 -3.42 6.91
C GLY A 91 -22.09 -3.69 7.45
N GLN A 92 -23.12 -3.31 6.70
CA GLN A 92 -24.52 -3.62 7.01
C GLN A 92 -24.78 -5.13 7.00
N LYS A 93 -24.18 -5.89 6.06
CA LYS A 93 -24.24 -7.36 6.05
C LYS A 93 -23.50 -7.98 7.25
N LEU A 94 -22.36 -7.41 7.65
CA LEU A 94 -21.56 -7.90 8.79
C LEU A 94 -22.20 -7.57 10.16
N GLY A 95 -22.84 -6.41 10.25
CA GLY A 95 -23.36 -5.84 11.49
C GLY A 95 -22.31 -5.01 12.25
N TYR A 96 -22.74 -3.88 12.80
CA TYR A 96 -21.86 -2.94 13.52
C TYR A 96 -21.21 -3.56 14.75
N GLY A 97 -21.98 -4.27 15.59
CA GLY A 97 -21.46 -4.91 16.81
C GLY A 97 -20.36 -5.93 16.50
N THR A 98 -20.56 -6.75 15.46
CA THR A 98 -19.53 -7.68 14.98
C THR A 98 -18.28 -6.94 14.54
N PHE A 99 -18.44 -5.88 13.73
CA PHE A 99 -17.28 -5.13 13.25
C PHE A 99 -16.53 -4.39 14.36
N TYR A 100 -17.25 -3.80 15.31
CA TYR A 100 -16.69 -3.20 16.52
C TYR A 100 -15.81 -4.21 17.28
N ASN A 101 -16.31 -5.43 17.49
CA ASN A 101 -15.57 -6.49 18.16
C ASN A 101 -14.31 -6.88 17.37
N TYR A 102 -14.37 -6.96 16.05
CA TYR A 102 -13.19 -7.21 15.22
C TYR A 102 -12.16 -6.09 15.32
N LEU A 103 -12.58 -4.82 15.29
CA LEU A 103 -11.65 -3.70 15.47
C LEU A 103 -10.94 -3.78 16.82
N GLN A 104 -11.66 -4.11 17.90
CA GLN A 104 -11.02 -4.35 19.21
C GLN A 104 -10.06 -5.54 19.19
N GLN A 105 -10.39 -6.62 18.49
CA GLN A 105 -9.50 -7.78 18.34
C GLN A 105 -8.25 -7.45 17.53
N PHE A 106 -8.34 -6.55 16.54
CA PHE A 106 -7.19 -5.99 15.83
C PHE A 106 -6.37 -4.99 16.68
N GLY A 107 -6.80 -4.69 17.91
CA GLY A 107 -6.06 -3.84 18.86
C GLY A 107 -6.50 -2.37 18.88
N PHE A 108 -7.50 -1.97 18.09
CA PHE A 108 -8.02 -0.61 18.14
C PHE A 108 -8.80 -0.35 19.45
N GLY A 109 -8.74 0.89 19.95
CA GLY A 109 -9.42 1.26 21.20
C GLY A 109 -8.71 0.82 22.48
N LYS A 110 -7.54 0.17 22.37
CA LYS A 110 -6.73 -0.34 23.49
C LYS A 110 -5.26 0.08 23.33
N LYS A 111 -4.56 0.22 24.45
CA LYS A 111 -3.09 0.35 24.45
C LYS A 111 -2.45 -0.91 23.85
N THR A 112 -1.37 -0.74 23.10
CA THR A 112 -0.69 -1.85 22.38
C THR A 112 0.27 -2.63 23.26
N GLY A 113 0.71 -2.06 24.39
CA GLY A 113 1.69 -2.70 25.27
C GLY A 113 3.13 -2.53 24.79
N ILE A 114 3.41 -1.50 23.96
CA ILE A 114 4.76 -1.12 23.50
C ILE A 114 5.67 -0.59 24.63
N ASN A 115 5.14 -0.43 25.84
CA ASN A 115 5.86 0.08 27.02
C ASN A 115 6.47 1.49 26.82
N LEU A 116 5.91 2.30 25.94
CA LEU A 116 6.24 3.72 25.81
C LEU A 116 5.28 4.59 26.60
N LEU A 117 5.80 5.65 27.20
CA LEU A 117 5.01 6.62 27.94
C LEU A 117 3.99 7.33 27.05
N SER A 118 2.90 7.78 27.68
CA SER A 118 1.86 8.60 27.03
C SER A 118 1.14 7.94 25.84
N GLU A 119 1.17 6.60 25.74
CA GLU A 119 0.42 5.88 24.73
C GLU A 119 -1.09 6.19 24.82
N ARG A 120 -1.66 6.66 23.71
CA ARG A 120 -3.11 6.85 23.56
C ARG A 120 -3.77 5.57 23.05
N LYS A 121 -5.02 5.36 23.47
CA LYS A 121 -5.82 4.18 23.10
C LYS A 121 -6.70 4.38 21.86
N GLY A 122 -6.77 5.59 21.29
CA GLY A 122 -7.78 5.91 20.28
C GLY A 122 -9.21 5.88 20.83
N PHE A 123 -10.20 5.81 19.95
CA PHE A 123 -11.61 5.75 20.33
C PHE A 123 -12.46 5.07 19.24
N ILE A 124 -13.39 4.22 19.68
CA ILE A 124 -14.45 3.64 18.85
C ILE A 124 -15.73 3.74 19.66
N ARG A 125 -16.80 4.26 19.05
CA ARG A 125 -18.11 4.37 19.71
C ARG A 125 -18.66 2.97 20.02
N PRO A 126 -19.12 2.67 21.25
CA PRO A 126 -19.74 1.38 21.56
C PRO A 126 -21.06 1.18 20.79
N PRO A 127 -21.45 -0.07 20.46
CA PRO A 127 -22.68 -0.35 19.72
C PRO A 127 -23.95 0.24 20.33
N LYS A 128 -24.06 0.23 21.67
CA LYS A 128 -25.21 0.79 22.40
C LYS A 128 -25.38 2.30 22.21
N ASP A 129 -24.31 3.02 21.90
CA ASP A 129 -24.30 4.48 21.79
C ASP A 129 -24.28 4.97 20.34
N ALA A 130 -24.16 4.06 19.37
CA ALA A 130 -23.90 4.39 17.97
C ALA A 130 -25.19 4.58 17.15
N LYS A 131 -25.42 5.80 16.66
CA LYS A 131 -26.50 6.14 15.72
C LYS A 131 -26.25 5.54 14.34
N LYS A 132 -27.30 5.36 13.53
CA LYS A 132 -27.21 4.78 12.16
C LYS A 132 -26.12 5.41 11.28
N ILE A 133 -25.98 6.73 11.32
CA ILE A 133 -24.94 7.43 10.54
C ILE A 133 -23.52 7.14 11.07
N GLU A 134 -23.35 7.07 12.38
CA GLU A 134 -22.05 6.77 13.02
C GLU A 134 -21.64 5.32 12.77
N GLN A 135 -22.63 4.42 12.71
CA GLN A 135 -22.41 3.04 12.29
C GLN A 135 -21.90 2.97 10.85
N ALA A 136 -22.56 3.71 9.95
CA ALA A 136 -22.17 3.75 8.55
C ALA A 136 -20.77 4.35 8.34
N THR A 137 -20.44 5.44 9.03
CA THR A 137 -19.13 6.10 8.88
C THR A 137 -17.97 5.25 9.36
N LEU A 138 -18.19 4.43 10.40
CA LEU A 138 -17.16 3.54 10.92
C LEU A 138 -16.68 2.53 9.87
N PHE A 139 -17.58 2.04 9.00
CA PHE A 139 -17.23 1.05 7.97
C PHE A 139 -16.20 1.55 6.94
N PHE A 140 -16.00 2.87 6.83
CA PHE A 140 -14.93 3.46 6.04
C PHE A 140 -13.96 4.30 6.86
N GLY A 141 -13.93 4.10 8.18
CA GLY A 141 -12.94 4.64 9.10
C GLY A 141 -13.13 6.11 9.50
N GLN A 142 -14.37 6.62 9.44
CA GLN A 142 -14.73 7.91 10.03
C GLN A 142 -15.58 7.76 11.30
N GLY A 143 -15.43 8.68 12.24
CA GLY A 143 -16.08 8.61 13.56
C GLY A 143 -15.37 7.66 14.54
N MET A 144 -14.13 7.29 14.26
CA MET A 144 -13.21 6.59 15.15
C MET A 144 -11.84 7.26 15.12
N THR A 145 -11.03 7.07 16.16
CA THR A 145 -9.63 7.50 16.16
C THR A 145 -8.69 6.36 16.50
N THR A 146 -7.50 6.40 15.93
CA THR A 146 -6.42 5.44 16.16
C THR A 146 -5.08 6.17 16.27
N THR A 147 -4.12 5.56 16.95
CA THR A 147 -2.70 5.93 16.79
C THR A 147 -2.13 5.27 15.53
N SER A 148 -1.00 5.78 15.04
CA SER A 148 -0.27 5.17 13.93
C SER A 148 0.18 3.75 14.27
N LEU A 149 0.63 3.53 15.52
CA LEU A 149 1.07 2.22 15.99
C LEU A 149 -0.06 1.18 15.94
N GLN A 150 -1.26 1.53 16.41
CA GLN A 150 -2.43 0.64 16.34
C GLN A 150 -2.76 0.23 14.90
N LEU A 151 -2.73 1.19 13.96
CA LEU A 151 -3.04 0.94 12.56
C LEU A 151 -2.02 0.03 11.88
N VAL A 152 -0.72 0.27 12.09
CA VAL A 152 0.34 -0.57 11.50
C VAL A 152 0.36 -1.96 12.14
N MET A 153 0.12 -2.07 13.44
CA MET A 153 0.01 -3.35 14.16
C MET A 153 -1.17 -4.18 13.64
N ALA A 154 -2.33 -3.56 13.41
CA ALA A 154 -3.49 -4.24 12.82
C ALA A 154 -3.21 -4.73 11.40
N MET A 155 -2.54 -3.91 10.56
CA MET A 155 -2.12 -4.33 9.22
C MET A 155 -1.09 -5.47 9.28
N ALA A 156 -0.19 -5.43 10.27
CA ALA A 156 0.77 -6.51 10.52
C ALA A 156 0.09 -7.83 10.89
N ALA A 157 -1.07 -7.79 11.56
CA ALA A 157 -1.85 -9.01 11.79
C ALA A 157 -2.34 -9.65 10.49
N ILE A 158 -2.78 -8.86 9.50
CA ILE A 158 -3.14 -9.37 8.17
C ILE A 158 -1.91 -9.98 7.49
N ALA A 159 -0.78 -9.26 7.48
CA ALA A 159 0.47 -9.72 6.89
C ALA A 159 0.96 -11.03 7.54
N ASN A 160 0.84 -11.15 8.87
CA ASN A 160 1.29 -12.29 9.66
C ASN A 160 0.24 -13.41 9.76
N GLY A 161 -0.53 -13.63 8.69
CA GLY A 161 -1.49 -14.74 8.60
C GLY A 161 -2.58 -14.70 9.66
N GLY A 162 -2.98 -13.52 10.11
CA GLY A 162 -4.05 -13.26 11.07
C GLY A 162 -3.63 -13.19 12.55
N LYS A 163 -2.33 -13.21 12.86
CA LYS A 163 -1.81 -13.15 14.23
C LYS A 163 -1.46 -11.72 14.63
N LEU A 164 -2.15 -11.18 15.63
CA LEU A 164 -1.79 -9.91 16.25
C LEU A 164 -0.61 -10.15 17.21
N MET A 165 0.46 -9.39 17.02
CA MET A 165 1.69 -9.49 17.81
C MET A 165 1.83 -8.28 18.72
N ARG A 166 2.50 -8.45 19.87
CA ARG A 166 2.89 -7.33 20.71
C ARG A 166 4.05 -6.57 20.04
N PRO A 167 3.98 -5.24 19.91
CA PRO A 167 5.06 -4.46 19.34
C PRO A 167 6.15 -4.18 20.38
N TYR A 168 7.40 -4.09 19.91
CA TYR A 168 8.56 -3.81 20.74
C TYR A 168 9.48 -2.78 20.09
N VAL A 169 10.16 -1.99 20.92
CA VAL A 169 11.25 -1.07 20.51
C VAL A 169 12.59 -1.53 21.07
N VAL A 170 12.58 -2.11 22.27
CA VAL A 170 13.78 -2.66 22.92
C VAL A 170 14.03 -4.08 22.42
N LYS A 171 15.22 -4.34 21.87
CA LYS A 171 15.64 -5.67 21.44
C LYS A 171 16.17 -6.50 22.62
N ALA A 172 17.04 -5.91 23.42
CA ALA A 172 17.62 -6.52 24.60
C ALA A 172 18.09 -5.43 25.58
N VAL A 173 18.18 -5.77 26.85
CA VAL A 173 18.85 -5.00 27.91
C VAL A 173 20.13 -5.74 28.25
N VAL A 174 21.26 -5.02 28.20
CA VAL A 174 22.58 -5.56 28.51
C VAL A 174 23.15 -4.86 29.74
N ASP A 175 23.84 -5.62 30.59
CA ASP A 175 24.56 -5.07 31.74
C ASP A 175 25.90 -4.44 31.33
N GLU A 176 26.62 -3.85 32.28
CA GLU A 176 27.91 -3.20 32.06
C GLU A 176 28.99 -4.14 31.52
N SER A 177 28.87 -5.44 31.81
CA SER A 177 29.78 -6.49 31.30
C SER A 177 29.40 -6.99 29.90
N GLY A 178 28.32 -6.47 29.31
CA GLY A 178 27.79 -6.90 28.02
C GLY A 178 26.97 -8.19 28.07
N ARG A 179 26.63 -8.70 29.26
CA ARG A 179 25.73 -9.85 29.39
C ARG A 179 24.29 -9.41 29.17
N VAL A 180 23.53 -10.22 28.45
CA VAL A 180 22.11 -9.97 28.19
C VAL A 180 21.31 -10.26 29.45
N ALA A 181 20.72 -9.23 30.06
CA ALA A 181 19.87 -9.34 31.23
C ALA A 181 18.40 -9.65 30.84
N GLU A 182 17.94 -9.09 29.73
CA GLU A 182 16.60 -9.32 29.17
C GLU A 182 16.68 -9.32 27.65
N GLU A 183 16.03 -10.27 26.98
CA GLU A 183 15.90 -10.29 25.52
C GLU A 183 14.43 -10.34 25.11
N THR A 184 14.08 -9.49 24.15
CA THR A 184 12.72 -9.37 23.66
C THR A 184 12.49 -10.31 22.48
N GLY A 185 11.53 -11.24 22.64
CA GLY A 185 11.09 -12.16 21.59
C GLY A 185 9.71 -11.82 21.00
N PRO A 186 9.37 -12.36 19.81
CA PRO A 186 8.03 -12.22 19.24
C PRO A 186 6.96 -12.82 20.16
N GLU A 187 6.01 -12.01 20.62
CA GLU A 187 4.90 -12.44 21.48
C GLU A 187 3.57 -12.32 20.72
N MET A 188 2.87 -13.45 20.56
CA MET A 188 1.53 -13.45 19.95
C MET A 188 0.48 -13.08 20.99
N VAL A 189 -0.22 -11.97 20.78
CA VAL A 189 -1.32 -11.55 21.66
C VAL A 189 -2.56 -12.40 21.42
N ARG A 190 -2.92 -12.60 20.13
CA ARG A 190 -4.08 -13.41 19.71
C ARG A 190 -4.08 -13.67 18.21
N ARG A 191 -4.88 -14.64 17.76
CA ARG A 191 -5.29 -14.77 16.37
C ARG A 191 -6.62 -14.04 16.15
N VAL A 192 -6.65 -13.11 15.20
CA VAL A 192 -7.85 -12.29 14.88
C VAL A 192 -8.65 -12.89 13.73
N ILE A 193 -7.96 -13.43 12.74
CA ILE A 193 -8.55 -14.10 11.56
C ILE A 193 -7.76 -15.36 11.21
N SER A 194 -8.39 -16.27 10.47
CA SER A 194 -7.71 -17.43 9.91
C SER A 194 -6.61 -17.03 8.90
N LYS A 195 -5.60 -17.90 8.75
CA LYS A 195 -4.55 -17.73 7.73
C LYS A 195 -5.14 -17.67 6.32
N LYS A 196 -6.20 -18.44 6.06
CA LYS A 196 -6.93 -18.47 4.78
C LYS A 196 -7.55 -17.10 4.49
N THR A 197 -8.25 -16.51 5.45
CA THR A 197 -8.84 -15.17 5.29
C THR A 197 -7.75 -14.11 5.11
N ALA A 198 -6.69 -14.15 5.93
CA ALA A 198 -5.56 -13.23 5.79
C ALA A 198 -4.96 -13.26 4.38
N GLY A 199 -4.75 -14.44 3.79
CA GLY A 199 -4.28 -14.58 2.41
C GLY A 199 -5.25 -14.03 1.37
N ARG A 200 -6.56 -14.24 1.53
CA ARG A 200 -7.58 -13.66 0.63
C ARG A 200 -7.61 -12.13 0.71
N VAL A 201 -7.48 -11.58 1.92
CA VAL A 201 -7.37 -10.14 2.12
C VAL A 201 -6.10 -9.60 1.46
N ALA A 202 -4.95 -10.25 1.68
CA ALA A 202 -3.68 -9.87 1.07
C ALA A 202 -3.78 -9.78 -0.47
N ASN A 203 -4.38 -10.78 -1.11
CA ASN A 203 -4.58 -10.78 -2.56
C ASN A 203 -5.48 -9.64 -3.06
N ILE A 204 -6.51 -9.26 -2.31
CA ILE A 204 -7.37 -8.12 -2.67
C ILE A 204 -6.65 -6.79 -2.43
N LEU A 205 -5.88 -6.68 -1.35
CA LEU A 205 -5.08 -5.49 -1.05
C LEU A 205 -3.89 -5.32 -2.02
N GLU A 206 -3.39 -6.39 -2.62
CA GLU A 206 -2.43 -6.32 -3.72
C GLU A 206 -3.03 -5.61 -4.95
N LYS A 207 -4.31 -5.87 -5.27
CA LYS A 207 -5.00 -5.18 -6.37
C LYS A 207 -5.11 -3.67 -6.15
N VAL A 208 -5.16 -3.21 -4.90
CA VAL A 208 -5.14 -1.76 -4.58
C VAL A 208 -3.83 -1.10 -5.06
N VAL A 209 -2.71 -1.85 -5.05
CA VAL A 209 -1.38 -1.37 -5.46
C VAL A 209 -1.14 -1.55 -6.96
N SER A 210 -2.05 -2.23 -7.67
CA SER A 210 -2.00 -2.34 -9.14
C SER A 210 -2.27 -1.00 -9.83
N ASN A 211 -1.99 -0.94 -11.13
CA ASN A 211 -2.21 0.25 -11.95
C ASN A 211 -3.67 0.73 -11.99
N GLU A 212 -4.63 -0.17 -11.76
CA GLU A 212 -6.07 0.14 -11.73
C GLU A 212 -6.55 0.51 -10.32
N GLY A 213 -5.72 0.27 -9.31
CA GLY A 213 -6.03 0.52 -7.91
C GLY A 213 -5.70 1.93 -7.45
N THR A 214 -6.31 2.35 -6.35
CA THR A 214 -6.09 3.69 -5.76
C THR A 214 -4.67 3.91 -5.22
N GLY A 215 -3.88 2.84 -5.05
CA GLY A 215 -2.55 2.83 -4.46
C GLY A 215 -1.41 2.53 -5.44
N ALA A 216 -1.61 2.70 -6.75
CA ALA A 216 -0.62 2.35 -7.78
C ALA A 216 0.81 2.86 -7.50
N LYS A 217 0.96 4.05 -6.91
CA LYS A 217 2.28 4.63 -6.58
C LYS A 217 3.00 3.98 -5.40
N ALA A 218 2.34 3.05 -4.69
CA ALA A 218 2.95 2.25 -3.63
C ALA A 218 3.63 0.97 -4.18
N CYS A 219 3.59 0.75 -5.49
CA CYS A 219 4.27 -0.38 -6.13
C CYS A 219 5.78 -0.32 -5.89
N ILE A 220 6.38 -1.46 -5.55
CA ILE A 220 7.82 -1.61 -5.33
C ILE A 220 8.36 -2.52 -6.44
N SER A 221 9.28 -2.01 -7.26
CA SER A 221 9.82 -2.78 -8.39
C SER A 221 10.43 -4.11 -7.94
N GLY A 222 10.04 -5.21 -8.58
CA GLY A 222 10.52 -6.55 -8.25
C GLY A 222 9.85 -7.19 -7.04
N PHE A 223 8.87 -6.54 -6.42
CA PHE A 223 8.15 -7.08 -5.28
C PHE A 223 6.64 -6.93 -5.43
N ARG A 224 5.91 -7.95 -5.00
CA ARG A 224 4.46 -7.87 -4.82
C ARG A 224 4.19 -7.16 -3.51
N ALA A 225 3.48 -6.04 -3.54
CA ALA A 225 3.10 -5.29 -2.36
C ALA A 225 1.57 -5.24 -2.21
N ALA A 226 1.09 -5.29 -0.97
CA ALA A 226 -0.32 -5.13 -0.65
C ALA A 226 -0.51 -3.97 0.31
N GLY A 227 -1.61 -3.24 0.18
CA GLY A 227 -1.92 -2.19 1.14
C GLY A 227 -3.24 -1.50 0.86
N LYS A 228 -3.51 -0.47 1.66
CA LYS A 228 -4.71 0.33 1.54
C LYS A 228 -4.40 1.81 1.73
N THR A 229 -4.95 2.60 0.81
CA THR A 229 -4.99 4.06 0.89
C THR A 229 -5.98 4.53 1.95
N GLY A 230 -5.61 5.57 2.68
CA GLY A 230 -6.47 6.34 3.58
C GLY A 230 -6.48 7.81 3.20
N THR A 231 -7.68 8.38 3.12
CA THR A 231 -7.89 9.83 3.09
C THR A 231 -9.01 10.12 4.08
N SER A 232 -8.72 10.88 5.13
CA SER A 232 -9.70 11.25 6.15
C SER A 232 -9.73 12.76 6.35
N GLN A 233 -10.91 13.28 6.64
CA GLN A 233 -11.09 14.69 6.95
C GLN A 233 -10.75 14.92 8.41
N LYS A 234 -10.08 16.03 8.71
CA LYS A 234 -9.87 16.45 10.10
C LYS A 234 -11.09 17.17 10.61
N VAL A 235 -11.42 16.99 11.89
CA VAL A 235 -12.41 17.82 12.56
C VAL A 235 -11.81 19.20 12.80
N ASP A 236 -12.51 20.24 12.36
CA ASP A 236 -12.16 21.62 12.68
C ASP A 236 -12.59 21.89 14.14
N PRO A 237 -11.66 22.27 15.03
CA PRO A 237 -11.97 22.46 16.44
C PRO A 237 -12.93 23.63 16.69
N LYS A 238 -13.00 24.62 15.80
CA LYS A 238 -13.90 25.78 15.93
C LYS A 238 -15.33 25.40 15.57
N THR A 239 -15.51 24.71 14.45
CA THR A 239 -16.85 24.37 13.94
C THR A 239 -17.38 23.03 14.46
N ARG A 240 -16.50 22.20 15.02
CA ARG A 240 -16.76 20.80 15.41
C ARG A 240 -17.32 19.96 14.26
N ARG A 241 -17.00 20.33 13.02
CA ARG A 241 -17.38 19.64 11.78
C ARG A 241 -16.13 19.22 11.02
N TYR A 242 -16.28 18.28 10.08
CA TYR A 242 -15.19 17.96 9.17
C TYR A 242 -14.77 19.17 8.33
N SER A 243 -13.48 19.44 8.33
CA SER A 243 -12.88 20.44 7.48
C SER A 243 -13.05 20.09 6.00
N ARG A 244 -13.19 21.12 5.17
CA ARG A 244 -13.24 20.98 3.71
C ARG A 244 -11.85 20.96 3.07
N SER A 245 -10.83 21.44 3.78
CA SER A 245 -9.47 21.61 3.25
C SER A 245 -8.40 20.82 4.02
N LYS A 246 -8.66 20.41 5.26
CA LYS A 246 -7.70 19.70 6.10
C LYS A 246 -7.95 18.21 6.10
N TYR A 247 -6.96 17.46 5.61
CA TYR A 247 -7.02 16.01 5.47
C TYR A 247 -5.79 15.35 6.09
N VAL A 248 -5.94 14.09 6.47
CA VAL A 248 -4.82 13.18 6.70
C VAL A 248 -4.77 12.19 5.54
N ALA A 249 -3.63 12.16 4.86
CA ALA A 249 -3.35 11.23 3.77
C ALA A 249 -2.48 10.09 4.30
N SER A 250 -2.87 8.84 4.07
CA SER A 250 -2.11 7.69 4.56
C SER A 250 -2.07 6.52 3.58
N PHE A 251 -1.06 5.67 3.76
CA PHE A 251 -0.95 4.38 3.10
C PHE A 251 -0.41 3.37 4.12
N ALA A 252 -1.16 2.30 4.36
CA ALA A 252 -0.76 1.20 5.23
C ALA A 252 -0.64 -0.06 4.36
N GLY A 253 0.51 -0.73 4.38
CA GLY A 253 0.73 -1.91 3.56
C GLY A 253 1.86 -2.79 4.06
N PHE A 254 2.09 -3.89 3.35
CA PHE A 254 3.15 -4.84 3.63
C PHE A 254 3.73 -5.43 2.35
N VAL A 255 4.97 -5.88 2.46
CA VAL A 255 5.76 -6.39 1.33
C VAL A 255 6.81 -7.39 1.82
N PRO A 256 7.11 -8.46 1.06
CA PRO A 256 6.33 -9.01 -0.06
C PRO A 256 4.95 -9.56 0.34
N VAL A 257 4.01 -9.74 -0.58
CA VAL A 257 2.65 -10.25 -0.28
C VAL A 257 2.65 -11.70 0.19
N ASP A 258 3.47 -12.53 -0.46
CA ASP A 258 3.55 -13.98 -0.27
C ASP A 258 4.39 -14.39 0.95
N ARG A 259 5.44 -13.62 1.25
CA ARG A 259 6.28 -13.79 2.44
C ARG A 259 6.58 -12.43 3.08
N PRO A 260 5.62 -11.81 3.78
CA PRO A 260 5.80 -10.47 4.33
C PRO A 260 7.02 -10.35 5.24
N ARG A 261 7.83 -9.33 4.99
CA ARG A 261 9.02 -8.99 5.78
C ARG A 261 8.87 -7.64 6.47
N LEU A 262 8.08 -6.75 5.88
CA LEU A 262 7.88 -5.38 6.33
C LEU A 262 6.41 -5.03 6.29
N VAL A 263 5.97 -4.25 7.27
CA VAL A 263 4.69 -3.56 7.30
C VAL A 263 5.02 -2.09 7.50
N ILE A 264 4.55 -1.24 6.59
CA ILE A 264 4.90 0.18 6.56
C ILE A 264 3.61 0.98 6.56
N LEU A 265 3.58 1.99 7.41
CA LEU A 265 2.53 3.00 7.46
C LEU A 265 3.18 4.36 7.20
N ALA A 266 2.75 5.03 6.14
CA ALA A 266 3.06 6.44 5.89
C ALA A 266 1.81 7.28 6.20
N VAL A 267 1.97 8.35 7.00
CA VAL A 267 0.91 9.30 7.36
C VAL A 267 1.41 10.71 7.13
N ILE A 268 0.75 11.44 6.25
CA ILE A 268 1.03 12.84 5.94
C ILE A 268 -0.14 13.69 6.43
N ASP A 269 0.12 14.55 7.41
CA ASP A 269 -0.87 15.43 8.02
C ASP A 269 -0.95 16.77 7.27
N GLU A 270 -2.16 17.15 6.85
CA GLU A 270 -2.46 18.38 6.11
C GLU A 270 -1.56 18.62 4.87
N PRO A 271 -1.46 17.66 3.92
CA PRO A 271 -0.69 17.86 2.70
C PRO A 271 -1.23 19.03 1.88
N ARG A 272 -0.32 19.80 1.26
CA ARG A 272 -0.68 20.90 0.37
C ARG A 272 -0.95 20.37 -1.04
N GLY A 273 -2.00 20.88 -1.69
CA GLY A 273 -2.38 20.47 -3.04
C GLY A 273 -3.17 19.15 -3.05
N ILE A 274 -2.56 18.07 -3.52
CA ILE A 274 -3.22 16.77 -3.65
C ILE A 274 -3.31 16.10 -2.27
N THR A 275 -4.49 15.60 -1.89
CA THR A 275 -4.75 15.03 -0.56
C THR A 275 -4.98 13.51 -0.56
N TYR A 276 -4.93 12.86 -1.72
CA TYR A 276 -5.17 11.42 -1.84
C TYR A 276 -4.00 10.60 -1.28
N GLY A 277 -4.28 9.70 -0.32
CA GLY A 277 -3.29 8.85 0.33
C GLY A 277 -2.40 8.05 -0.64
N GLY A 278 -2.97 7.53 -1.72
CA GLY A 278 -2.20 6.79 -2.73
C GLY A 278 -1.20 7.64 -3.51
N ILE A 279 -1.49 8.93 -3.69
CA ILE A 279 -0.61 9.86 -4.43
C ILE A 279 0.47 10.43 -3.51
N VAL A 280 0.11 10.71 -2.26
CA VAL A 280 0.95 11.42 -1.29
C VAL A 280 1.78 10.46 -0.44
N ALA A 281 1.13 9.46 0.18
CA ALA A 281 1.77 8.52 1.10
C ALA A 281 2.26 7.23 0.39
N GLY A 282 1.66 6.88 -0.75
CA GLY A 282 2.09 5.73 -1.56
C GLY A 282 3.57 5.76 -1.99
N PRO A 283 4.09 6.88 -2.53
CA PRO A 283 5.51 6.97 -2.87
C PRO A 283 6.44 6.76 -1.66
N VAL A 284 6.09 7.31 -0.49
CA VAL A 284 6.87 7.13 0.75
C VAL A 284 6.93 5.65 1.13
N PHE A 285 5.82 4.93 1.02
CA PHE A 285 5.81 3.48 1.21
C PHE A 285 6.76 2.76 0.25
N SER A 286 6.75 3.14 -1.03
CA SER A 286 7.60 2.51 -2.05
C SER A 286 9.09 2.77 -1.81
N ASP A 287 9.46 4.01 -1.53
CA ASP A 287 10.86 4.40 -1.32
C ASP A 287 11.45 3.78 -0.05
N VAL A 288 10.74 3.89 1.08
CA VAL A 288 11.15 3.27 2.35
C VAL A 288 11.19 1.75 2.23
N GLY A 289 10.16 1.15 1.63
CA GLY A 289 10.09 -0.29 1.43
C GLY A 289 11.23 -0.81 0.57
N SER A 290 11.54 -0.13 -0.55
CA SER A 290 12.67 -0.49 -1.42
C SER A 290 13.99 -0.46 -0.66
N TRP A 291 14.24 0.59 0.11
CA TRP A 291 15.47 0.74 0.89
C TRP A 291 15.58 -0.35 1.97
N CYS A 292 14.51 -0.58 2.73
CA CYS A 292 14.49 -1.59 3.79
C CYS A 292 14.62 -3.03 3.24
N LEU A 293 14.01 -3.36 2.10
CA LEU A 293 14.15 -4.69 1.49
C LEU A 293 15.58 -4.97 1.06
N ASN A 294 16.26 -3.96 0.50
CA ASN A 294 17.68 -4.05 0.16
C ASN A 294 18.54 -4.24 1.43
N TYR A 295 18.29 -3.45 2.47
CA TYR A 295 18.98 -3.58 3.76
C TYR A 295 18.79 -4.99 4.37
N LEU A 296 17.57 -5.52 4.30
CA LEU A 296 17.22 -6.86 4.79
C LEU A 296 17.64 -8.00 3.84
N ARG A 297 18.34 -7.69 2.73
CA ARG A 297 18.79 -8.64 1.70
C ARG A 297 17.66 -9.55 1.19
N VAL A 298 16.47 -8.98 1.01
CA VAL A 298 15.34 -9.69 0.43
C VAL A 298 15.49 -9.63 -1.08
N ASN A 299 15.56 -10.78 -1.75
CA ASN A 299 15.69 -10.82 -3.20
C ASN A 299 14.36 -10.49 -3.88
N PRO A 300 14.37 -9.69 -4.97
CA PRO A 300 13.18 -9.43 -5.76
C PRO A 300 12.70 -10.72 -6.43
N GLN A 301 11.39 -10.88 -6.50
CA GLN A 301 10.75 -11.91 -7.32
C GLN A 301 10.56 -11.34 -8.72
N LEU A 302 11.59 -11.52 -9.55
CA LEU A 302 11.47 -11.21 -10.97
C LEU A 302 10.48 -12.20 -11.60
N ARG A 303 9.27 -11.74 -11.91
CA ARG A 303 8.49 -12.41 -12.95
C ARG A 303 9.20 -12.15 -14.27
N LEU A 304 9.91 -13.15 -14.75
CA LEU A 304 10.27 -13.21 -16.16
C LEU A 304 8.94 -13.17 -16.91
N VAL A 305 8.72 -12.12 -17.70
CA VAL A 305 7.62 -12.12 -18.65
C VAL A 305 8.01 -13.15 -19.70
N GLU A 306 7.49 -14.37 -19.58
CA GLU A 306 7.45 -15.31 -20.69
C GLU A 306 6.55 -14.67 -21.74
N ASN A 307 7.14 -13.94 -22.68
CA ASN A 307 6.45 -13.58 -23.90
C ASN A 307 6.17 -14.90 -24.61
N GLY A 308 4.91 -15.33 -24.57
CA GLY A 308 4.41 -16.48 -25.29
C GLY A 308 4.91 -16.44 -26.73
N VAL A 309 5.69 -17.46 -27.07
CA VAL A 309 5.96 -17.79 -28.47
C VAL A 309 4.65 -18.35 -29.02
N ASN A 310 3.82 -17.48 -29.59
CA ASN A 310 2.75 -17.95 -30.47
C ASN A 310 3.42 -18.48 -31.73
N GLN A 311 3.59 -19.80 -31.78
CA GLN A 311 3.61 -20.55 -33.03
C GLN A 311 2.17 -20.60 -33.56
N GLY A 312 2.02 -20.36 -34.86
CA GLY A 312 0.88 -20.87 -35.61
C GLY A 312 -0.23 -19.88 -35.98
N GLU A 313 -0.31 -19.66 -37.29
CA GLU A 313 -1.53 -19.66 -38.10
C GLU A 313 -2.23 -18.35 -38.49
N THR A 314 -2.24 -18.22 -39.81
CA THR A 314 -2.96 -17.37 -40.74
C THR A 314 -4.46 -17.33 -40.43
N GLU A 315 -5.07 -16.15 -40.40
CA GLU A 315 -6.36 -15.91 -41.06
C GLU A 315 -6.72 -14.41 -41.08
N ARG A 316 -7.32 -14.01 -42.20
CA ARG A 316 -7.77 -12.66 -42.51
C ARG A 316 -9.14 -12.43 -41.88
N SER A 317 -9.37 -11.28 -41.24
CA SER A 317 -10.56 -10.44 -41.48
C SER A 317 -10.62 -9.21 -40.57
N ASN A 318 -11.25 -8.17 -41.11
CA ASN A 318 -11.41 -6.81 -40.60
C ASN A 318 -12.12 -6.70 -39.24
N ILE A 319 -11.76 -5.67 -38.46
CA ILE A 319 -12.68 -4.59 -38.00
C ILE A 319 -11.83 -3.46 -37.40
N GLN A 320 -12.01 -2.25 -37.93
CA GLN A 320 -11.49 -0.98 -37.40
C GLN A 320 -12.04 -0.72 -36.00
N LYS A 321 -11.19 -0.35 -35.03
CA LYS A 321 -11.54 0.59 -33.95
C LYS A 321 -10.32 1.43 -33.55
N THR A 322 -10.50 2.73 -33.71
CA THR A 322 -9.59 3.85 -33.49
C THR A 322 -9.06 3.88 -32.06
N VAL A 323 -7.75 3.66 -31.89
CA VAL A 323 -7.03 3.94 -30.64
C VAL A 323 -6.13 5.15 -30.89
N VAL A 324 -6.38 6.21 -30.13
CA VAL A 324 -5.48 7.36 -30.01
C VAL A 324 -4.15 6.87 -29.43
N ARG A 325 -3.19 6.56 -30.32
CA ARG A 325 -1.81 6.23 -29.96
C ARG A 325 -1.10 7.50 -29.55
N ARG A 326 -0.66 7.58 -28.29
CA ARG A 326 0.45 8.46 -27.91
C ARG A 326 1.67 8.09 -28.78
N PRO A 327 2.37 9.04 -29.41
CA PRO A 327 3.47 8.71 -30.28
C PRO A 327 4.63 8.11 -29.48
N ALA A 328 5.12 6.96 -29.93
CA ALA A 328 6.40 6.42 -29.50
C ALA A 328 7.51 7.45 -29.80
N PRO A 329 8.55 7.55 -28.97
CA PRO A 329 9.68 8.43 -29.26
C PRO A 329 10.26 8.09 -30.63
N ARG A 330 10.32 9.10 -31.51
CA ARG A 330 10.87 8.95 -32.87
C ARG A 330 12.32 8.46 -32.76
N VAL A 331 12.60 7.33 -33.39
CA VAL A 331 13.94 6.77 -33.55
C VAL A 331 14.81 7.83 -34.23
N LYS A 332 15.81 8.38 -33.52
CA LYS A 332 16.81 9.26 -34.12
C LYS A 332 17.62 8.40 -35.10
N GLY A 333 17.62 8.77 -36.37
CA GLY A 333 18.47 8.11 -37.37
C GLY A 333 19.95 8.18 -36.94
N GLY A 334 20.69 7.10 -37.16
CA GLY A 334 22.09 6.97 -36.76
C GLY A 334 22.59 5.53 -36.84
N THR A 335 23.84 5.31 -36.42
CA THR A 335 24.47 3.98 -36.30
C THR A 335 24.44 3.50 -34.84
N LEU A 336 24.33 2.19 -34.66
CA LEU A 336 24.23 1.56 -33.35
C LEU A 336 25.53 1.79 -32.57
N PRO A 337 25.49 2.35 -31.34
CA PRO A 337 26.70 2.60 -30.57
C PRO A 337 27.32 1.29 -30.07
N ASP A 338 28.60 1.35 -29.70
CA ASP A 338 29.27 0.28 -28.99
C ASP A 338 28.90 0.31 -27.49
N PHE A 339 28.39 -0.82 -27.00
CA PHE A 339 27.97 -1.04 -25.64
C PHE A 339 29.04 -1.77 -24.81
N ARG A 340 30.15 -2.25 -25.42
CA ARG A 340 31.22 -2.94 -24.69
C ARG A 340 31.81 -2.05 -23.59
N GLY A 341 32.10 -2.64 -22.44
CA GLY A 341 32.63 -1.95 -21.26
C GLY A 341 31.59 -1.22 -20.40
N LEU A 342 30.34 -1.10 -20.86
CA LEU A 342 29.29 -0.45 -20.07
C LEU A 342 28.70 -1.36 -19.00
N GLY A 343 28.31 -0.75 -17.88
CA GLY A 343 27.42 -1.39 -16.91
C GLY A 343 25.98 -1.47 -17.45
N MET A 344 25.18 -2.40 -16.92
CA MET A 344 23.79 -2.63 -17.39
C MET A 344 22.91 -1.37 -17.37
N ARG A 345 23.04 -0.56 -16.32
CA ARG A 345 22.26 0.68 -16.15
C ARG A 345 22.61 1.70 -17.22
N GLU A 346 23.87 1.80 -17.59
CA GLU A 346 24.36 2.70 -18.64
C GLU A 346 23.96 2.21 -20.03
N ALA A 347 24.04 0.90 -20.28
CA ALA A 347 23.56 0.29 -21.51
C ALA A 347 22.05 0.55 -21.73
N LEU A 348 21.24 0.40 -20.68
CA LEU A 348 19.80 0.73 -20.74
C LEU A 348 19.54 2.21 -20.97
N LYS A 349 20.27 3.10 -20.28
CA LYS A 349 20.14 4.56 -20.44
C LYS A 349 20.46 4.98 -21.88
N ARG A 350 21.56 4.45 -22.43
CA ARG A 350 22.04 4.73 -23.79
C ARG A 350 21.09 4.19 -24.86
N GLY A 351 20.56 2.98 -24.67
CA GLY A 351 19.55 2.42 -25.58
C GLY A 351 18.25 3.22 -25.59
N ARG A 352 17.74 3.61 -24.40
CA ARG A 352 16.53 4.44 -24.29
C ARG A 352 16.67 5.81 -24.96
N SER A 353 17.83 6.46 -24.85
CA SER A 353 18.07 7.74 -25.54
C SER A 353 18.03 7.66 -27.06
N LEU A 354 18.18 6.46 -27.62
CA LEU A 354 18.15 6.18 -29.06
C LEU A 354 16.83 5.54 -29.52
N GLY A 355 15.87 5.34 -28.61
CA GLY A 355 14.61 4.66 -28.92
C GLY A 355 14.76 3.15 -29.15
N LEU A 356 15.85 2.55 -28.65
CA LEU A 356 16.15 1.13 -28.80
C LEU A 356 15.64 0.32 -27.61
N THR A 357 15.13 -0.88 -27.89
CA THR A 357 14.88 -1.90 -26.86
C THR A 357 16.16 -2.68 -26.60
N VAL A 358 16.72 -2.60 -25.40
CA VAL A 358 17.96 -3.31 -25.03
C VAL A 358 17.62 -4.59 -24.27
N LEU A 359 17.99 -5.75 -24.84
CA LEU A 359 17.89 -7.06 -24.18
C LEU A 359 19.20 -7.38 -23.46
N LEU A 360 19.17 -7.51 -22.14
CA LEU A 360 20.36 -7.81 -21.34
C LEU A 360 20.50 -9.32 -21.12
N LYS A 361 21.72 -9.88 -21.28
CA LYS A 361 22.02 -11.29 -20.97
C LYS A 361 23.29 -11.40 -20.11
N GLY A 362 23.22 -12.02 -18.92
CA GLY A 362 24.37 -12.20 -18.02
C GLY A 362 24.49 -11.08 -16.96
N THR A 363 25.63 -10.98 -16.28
CA THR A 363 25.94 -10.01 -15.19
C THR A 363 27.33 -9.41 -15.36
N GLY A 364 27.59 -8.19 -14.89
CA GLY A 364 28.91 -7.54 -14.96
C GLY A 364 29.02 -6.48 -16.05
N LEU A 365 30.13 -6.48 -16.80
CA LEU A 365 30.40 -5.51 -17.89
C LEU A 365 30.03 -6.11 -19.25
N ALA A 366 29.47 -5.27 -20.13
CA ALA A 366 29.10 -5.68 -21.48
C ALA A 366 30.35 -6.10 -22.27
N TYR A 367 30.32 -7.29 -22.86
CA TYR A 367 31.44 -7.80 -23.68
C TYR A 367 31.03 -8.13 -25.11
N LYS A 368 29.73 -8.26 -25.38
CA LYS A 368 29.19 -8.59 -26.70
C LYS A 368 27.85 -7.91 -26.91
N GLN A 369 27.57 -7.49 -28.15
CA GLN A 369 26.25 -7.02 -28.56
C GLN A 369 25.84 -7.59 -29.92
N ASP A 370 24.55 -7.60 -30.19
CA ASP A 370 23.94 -8.01 -31.45
C ASP A 370 22.69 -7.16 -31.73
N PRO A 371 22.61 -6.39 -32.84
CA PRO A 371 23.58 -6.29 -33.94
C PRO A 371 24.92 -5.65 -33.56
N ARG A 372 25.92 -5.80 -34.44
CA ARG A 372 27.28 -5.23 -34.23
C ARG A 372 27.22 -3.69 -34.15
N PRO A 373 28.14 -3.05 -33.40
CA PRO A 373 28.30 -1.60 -33.44
C PRO A 373 28.42 -1.10 -34.88
N GLY A 374 27.85 0.06 -35.20
CA GLY A 374 27.82 0.62 -36.55
C GLY A 374 26.57 0.27 -37.38
N SER A 375 25.77 -0.71 -36.95
CA SER A 375 24.54 -1.13 -37.67
C SER A 375 23.50 -0.01 -37.75
N SER A 376 22.74 0.08 -38.85
CA SER A 376 21.74 1.15 -39.01
C SER A 376 20.59 1.02 -38.00
N ILE A 377 20.38 2.08 -37.19
CA ILE A 377 19.31 2.14 -36.19
C ILE A 377 17.92 2.16 -36.85
N LYS A 378 17.78 2.65 -38.09
CA LYS A 378 16.49 2.67 -38.81
C LYS A 378 15.89 1.26 -39.04
N LYS A 379 16.75 0.25 -39.14
CA LYS A 379 16.35 -1.17 -39.33
C LYS A 379 16.36 -1.98 -38.04
N THR A 380 16.84 -1.39 -36.93
CA THR A 380 17.13 -2.09 -35.69
C THR A 380 16.36 -1.43 -34.55
N THR A 381 15.25 -2.02 -34.12
CA THR A 381 14.49 -1.56 -32.94
C THR A 381 14.93 -2.24 -31.64
N MET A 382 15.79 -3.27 -31.75
CA MET A 382 16.21 -4.12 -30.64
C MET A 382 17.70 -4.45 -30.72
N VAL A 383 18.40 -4.33 -29.58
CA VAL A 383 19.81 -4.71 -29.44
C VAL A 383 19.96 -5.62 -28.23
N LYS A 384 20.58 -6.79 -28.43
CA LYS A 384 20.96 -7.70 -27.35
C LYS A 384 22.36 -7.36 -26.89
N VAL A 385 22.56 -7.21 -25.59
CA VAL A 385 23.86 -6.92 -24.96
C VAL A 385 24.14 -8.00 -23.91
N CYS A 386 25.26 -8.69 -24.07
CA CYS A 386 25.72 -9.73 -23.17
C CYS A 386 26.79 -9.18 -22.20
N PHE A 387 26.66 -9.55 -20.93
CA PHE A 387 27.49 -9.11 -19.82
C PHE A 387 28.22 -10.31 -19.21
N ARG A 388 29.46 -10.09 -18.78
CA ARG A 388 30.24 -11.06 -18.01
C ARG A 388 30.85 -10.38 -16.78
N PRO A 389 31.04 -11.10 -15.66
CA PRO A 389 31.73 -10.54 -14.49
C PRO A 389 33.12 -10.03 -14.89
N PRO A 390 33.61 -8.94 -14.27
CA PRO A 390 35.01 -8.56 -14.41
C PRO A 390 35.88 -9.73 -13.93
N THR A 391 36.81 -10.16 -14.77
CA THR A 391 37.92 -11.03 -14.37
C THR A 391 38.91 -10.25 -13.52
#